data_AF-A0A7V9IF76-F1
#
_entry.id   AF-A0A7V9IF76-F1
#
_cell.length_a   1.000
_cell.length_b   1.000
_cell.length_c   1.000
_cell.angle_alpha   90.00
_cell.angle_beta   90.00
_cell.angle_gamma   90.00
#
_symmetry.space_group_name_H-M   'P 1'
#
loop_
_entity.id
_entity.type
_entity.pdbx_description
1 polymer ?
#
loop_
_entity_poly.entity_id
_entity_poly.type
_entity_poly.pdbx_seq_one_letter_code
_entity_poly.pdbx_strand_id
1 'polypeptide(L)'
;MHISGRDLDRAAVAVQEFQLSENGVSYRKEQVESAISRWLALRIDRMADDLDDVLTTPSLPEFREFNQILVAEAAEAHSPMVQEDPSAVEQATEADVFSGRRAYSPERLAAMIRYFAAHGKEMYRTKLNKLLFYADLRFYTQNGVGISGATYVNLPYGPVADGVTTLFDDLVAAGEVSIIEEIEGSGRFAADADAVDLGPLSSDEIRELYAVLERYGDLTTKEIVDLSHEEMAYKYTRPGEPIAYEYGKFLKQ
;
A
#
# COMPACT_ATOMS: atom_id res chain seq x y z
N MET A 1 10.66 -2.11 21.21
CA MET A 1 10.13 -1.30 22.34
C MET A 1 10.31 -2.09 23.63
N HIS A 2 10.99 -1.54 24.64
CA HIS A 2 11.19 -2.21 25.93
C HIS A 2 10.47 -1.39 26.99
N ILE A 3 9.31 -1.86 27.48
CA ILE A 3 8.65 -1.22 28.63
C ILE A 3 9.55 -1.45 29.83
N SER A 4 9.89 -0.39 30.55
CA SER A 4 10.78 -0.53 31.69
C SER A 4 10.11 -1.42 32.74
N GLY A 5 10.89 -2.28 33.40
CA GLY A 5 10.36 -3.14 34.45
C GLY A 5 9.63 -2.36 35.55
N ARG A 6 10.00 -1.08 35.77
CA ARG A 6 9.33 -0.19 36.74
C ARG A 6 7.93 0.25 36.30
N ASP A 7 7.70 0.46 35.01
CA ASP A 7 6.40 0.89 34.49
C ASP A 7 5.40 -0.27 34.47
N LEU A 8 5.89 -1.47 34.14
CA LEU A 8 5.09 -2.71 34.20
C LEU A 8 4.66 -3.02 35.64
N ASP A 9 5.58 -2.87 36.59
CA ASP A 9 5.35 -3.09 38.03
C ASP A 9 4.26 -2.16 38.57
N ARG A 10 4.35 -0.87 38.22
CA ARG A 10 3.36 0.15 38.61
C ARG A 10 1.98 -0.15 38.04
N ALA A 11 1.90 -0.55 36.77
CA ALA A 11 0.64 -0.91 36.12
C ALA A 11 0.02 -2.17 36.75
N ALA A 12 0.84 -3.16 37.10
CA ALA A 12 0.36 -4.38 37.74
C ALA A 12 -0.27 -4.12 39.11
N VAL A 13 0.35 -3.25 39.93
CA VAL A 13 -0.20 -2.86 41.23
C VAL A 13 -1.57 -2.18 41.08
N ALA A 14 -1.70 -1.23 40.15
CA ALA A 14 -2.97 -0.53 39.91
C ALA A 14 -4.09 -1.49 39.46
N VAL A 15 -3.77 -2.47 38.61
CA VAL A 15 -4.74 -3.48 38.16
C VAL A 15 -5.13 -4.43 39.30
N GLN A 16 -4.18 -4.82 40.17
CA GLN A 16 -4.49 -5.63 41.35
C GLN A 16 -5.44 -4.90 42.31
N GLU A 17 -5.18 -3.62 42.59
CA GLU A 17 -6.04 -2.80 43.45
C GLU A 17 -7.46 -2.70 42.90
N PHE A 18 -7.60 -2.42 41.59
CA PHE A 18 -8.89 -2.35 40.92
C PHE A 18 -9.66 -3.67 40.95
N GLN A 19 -9.00 -4.79 40.65
CA GLN A 19 -9.66 -6.11 40.65
C GLN A 19 -10.12 -6.53 42.05
N LEU A 20 -9.37 -6.13 43.07
CA LEU A 20 -9.75 -6.39 44.46
C LEU A 20 -10.90 -5.49 44.90
N SER A 21 -10.89 -4.20 44.54
CA SER A 21 -11.94 -3.24 44.96
C SER A 21 -13.26 -3.44 44.24
N GLU A 22 -13.22 -3.63 42.91
CA GLU A 22 -14.44 -3.67 42.09
C GLU A 22 -14.98 -5.10 41.93
N ASN A 23 -14.10 -6.09 41.83
CA ASN A 23 -14.50 -7.47 41.51
C ASN A 23 -14.30 -8.43 42.69
N GLY A 24 -13.67 -7.98 43.79
CA GLY A 24 -13.40 -8.82 44.96
C GLY A 24 -12.39 -9.96 44.70
N VAL A 25 -11.65 -9.92 43.58
CA VAL A 25 -10.72 -10.97 43.18
C VAL A 25 -9.28 -10.51 43.37
N SER A 26 -8.50 -11.30 44.10
CA SER A 26 -7.07 -11.07 44.29
C SER A 26 -6.24 -11.91 43.31
N TYR A 27 -5.46 -11.24 42.48
CA TYR A 27 -4.52 -11.88 41.56
C TYR A 27 -3.08 -11.74 42.08
N ARG A 28 -2.23 -12.75 41.82
CA ARG A 28 -0.79 -12.59 42.08
C ARG A 28 -0.18 -11.62 41.08
N LYS A 29 0.83 -10.88 41.52
CA LYS A 29 1.45 -9.82 40.73
C LYS A 29 2.02 -10.35 39.41
N GLU A 30 2.68 -11.51 39.46
CA GLU A 30 3.28 -12.14 38.27
C GLU A 30 2.20 -12.53 37.24
N GLN A 31 0.99 -12.87 37.69
CA GLN A 31 -0.13 -13.19 36.79
C GLN A 31 -0.64 -11.95 36.07
N VAL A 32 -0.72 -10.83 36.78
CA VAL A 32 -1.14 -9.54 36.21
C VAL A 32 -0.08 -9.01 35.25
N GLU A 33 1.20 -9.07 35.62
CA GLU A 33 2.32 -8.70 34.75
C GLU A 33 2.36 -9.53 33.47
N SER A 34 2.15 -10.85 33.57
CA SER A 34 2.08 -11.74 32.42
C SER A 34 0.89 -11.41 31.52
N ALA A 35 -0.27 -11.09 32.09
CA ALA A 35 -1.45 -10.70 31.34
C ALA A 35 -1.26 -9.35 30.62
N ILE A 36 -0.70 -8.35 31.31
CA ILE A 36 -0.38 -7.03 30.73
C ILE A 36 0.62 -7.20 29.58
N SER A 37 1.69 -7.97 29.80
CA SER A 37 2.71 -8.22 28.77
C SER A 37 2.11 -8.90 27.54
N ARG A 38 1.24 -9.91 27.73
CA ARG A 38 0.56 -10.60 26.63
C ARG A 38 -0.43 -9.67 25.92
N TRP A 39 -1.17 -8.84 26.64
CA TRP A 39 -2.08 -7.86 26.06
C TRP A 39 -1.34 -6.81 25.23
N LEU A 40 -0.21 -6.31 25.72
CA LEU A 40 0.66 -5.38 25.00
C LEU A 40 1.25 -6.03 23.75
N ALA A 41 1.75 -7.26 23.85
CA ALA A 41 2.26 -8.00 22.69
C ALA A 41 1.18 -8.14 21.60
N LEU A 42 -0.03 -8.58 21.97
CA LEU A 42 -1.16 -8.68 21.05
C LEU A 42 -1.65 -7.34 20.49
N ARG A 43 -1.39 -6.23 21.19
CA ARG A 43 -1.72 -4.88 20.72
C ARG A 43 -0.65 -4.36 19.77
N ILE A 44 0.62 -4.62 20.08
CA ILE A 44 1.76 -4.28 19.21
C ILE A 44 1.71 -5.10 17.93
N ASP A 45 1.44 -6.40 17.99
CA ASP A 45 1.31 -7.24 16.80
C ASP A 45 0.19 -6.74 15.89
N ARG A 46 -0.98 -6.38 16.46
CA ARG A 46 -2.07 -5.76 15.69
C ARG A 46 -1.72 -4.37 15.14
N MET A 47 -0.99 -3.56 15.90
CA MET A 47 -0.49 -2.28 15.38
C MET A 47 0.59 -2.47 14.32
N ALA A 48 1.35 -3.57 14.38
CA ALA A 48 2.36 -3.95 13.40
C ALA A 48 1.72 -4.38 12.07
N ASP A 49 0.56 -5.05 12.14
CA ASP A 49 -0.19 -5.50 10.95
C ASP A 49 -0.61 -4.33 10.05
N ASP A 50 -0.95 -3.17 10.63
CA ASP A 50 -1.32 -1.94 9.88
C ASP A 50 -0.24 -0.84 9.97
N LEU A 51 0.95 -1.18 10.50
CA LEU A 51 1.95 -0.17 10.83
C LEU A 51 2.38 0.59 9.59
N ASP A 52 2.57 -0.09 8.46
CA ASP A 52 3.08 0.61 7.29
C ASP A 52 1.99 1.48 6.63
N ASP A 53 0.69 1.17 6.78
CA ASP A 53 -0.39 2.09 6.40
C ASP A 53 -0.40 3.35 7.29
N VAL A 54 -0.23 3.16 8.61
CA VAL A 54 -0.11 4.24 9.60
C VAL A 54 1.12 5.11 9.35
N LEU A 55 2.25 4.50 8.98
CA LEU A 55 3.53 5.16 8.77
C LEU A 55 3.75 5.67 7.34
N THR A 56 2.86 5.37 6.38
CA THR A 56 2.98 5.82 4.98
C THR A 56 1.80 6.64 4.46
N THR A 57 0.73 6.84 5.24
CA THR A 57 -0.45 7.62 4.83
C THR A 57 -0.36 9.08 5.30
N PRO A 58 -0.13 10.09 4.42
CA PRO A 58 0.14 11.47 4.84
C PRO A 58 -1.00 12.21 5.55
N SER A 59 -2.23 11.72 5.37
CA SER A 59 -3.42 12.25 6.03
C SER A 59 -3.55 11.81 7.50
N LEU A 60 -2.86 10.74 7.91
CA LEU A 60 -2.90 10.25 9.28
C LEU A 60 -2.02 11.11 10.22
N PRO A 61 -2.49 11.44 11.44
CA PRO A 61 -1.67 12.13 12.44
C PRO A 61 -0.37 11.40 12.79
N GLU A 62 -0.43 10.08 12.87
CA GLU A 62 0.66 9.19 13.24
C GLU A 62 1.81 9.26 12.21
N PHE A 63 1.49 9.36 10.91
CA PHE A 63 2.49 9.60 9.86
C PHE A 63 3.25 10.90 10.06
N ARG A 64 2.57 11.98 10.48
CA ARG A 64 3.21 13.29 10.67
C ARG A 64 4.14 13.27 11.86
N GLU A 65 3.72 12.65 12.96
CA GLU A 65 4.54 12.47 14.14
C GLU A 65 5.77 11.61 13.84
N PHE A 66 5.56 10.47 13.16
CA PHE A 66 6.65 9.60 12.72
C PHE A 66 7.65 10.32 11.81
N ASN A 67 7.18 11.07 10.80
CA ASN A 67 8.08 11.79 9.89
C ASN A 67 8.88 12.89 10.59
N GLN A 68 8.32 13.56 11.61
CA GLN A 68 9.08 14.51 12.41
C GLN A 68 10.23 13.83 13.15
N ILE A 69 9.97 12.65 13.72
CA ILE A 69 10.98 11.83 14.40
C ILE A 69 12.03 11.34 13.39
N LEU A 70 11.61 10.83 12.23
CA LEU A 70 12.52 10.36 11.18
C LEU A 70 13.45 11.47 10.67
N VAL A 71 12.93 12.67 10.46
CA VAL A 71 13.71 13.85 10.05
C VAL A 71 14.70 14.26 11.15
N ALA A 72 14.30 14.22 12.42
CA ALA A 72 15.19 14.52 13.54
C ALA A 72 16.33 13.50 13.65
N GLU A 73 16.04 12.20 13.56
CA GLU A 73 17.03 11.12 13.57
C GLU A 73 18.01 11.23 12.40
N ALA A 74 17.52 11.55 11.19
CA ALA A 74 18.36 11.75 10.01
C ALA A 74 19.29 12.96 10.14
N ALA A 75 18.83 14.04 10.79
CA ALA A 75 19.63 15.23 11.04
C ALA A 75 20.75 14.97 12.08
N GLU A 76 20.51 14.13 13.08
CA GLU A 76 21.52 13.75 14.08
C GLU A 76 22.59 12.81 13.50
N ALA A 77 22.22 11.96 12.54
CA ALA A 77 23.10 10.96 11.93
C ALA A 77 24.17 11.51 10.96
N HIS A 78 24.23 12.83 10.69
CA HIS A 78 25.17 13.47 9.74
C HIS A 78 25.21 12.86 8.33
N SER A 79 24.19 12.10 7.92
CA SER A 79 24.04 11.67 6.53
C SER A 79 23.44 12.84 5.73
N PRO A 80 24.03 13.23 4.59
CA PRO A 80 23.46 14.31 3.80
C PRO A 80 22.09 13.86 3.27
N MET A 81 21.04 14.56 3.69
CA MET A 81 19.79 14.58 2.96
C MET A 81 20.11 15.09 1.55
N VAL A 82 19.84 14.27 0.53
CA VAL A 82 19.83 14.77 -0.85
C VAL A 82 18.66 15.75 -0.93
N GLN A 83 18.95 17.04 -0.81
CA GLN A 83 18.03 18.08 -1.22
C GLN A 83 18.07 18.13 -2.74
N GLU A 84 17.11 17.49 -3.41
CA GLU A 84 16.85 17.82 -4.80
C GLU A 84 16.00 19.09 -4.87
N ASP A 85 16.47 19.99 -5.72
CA ASP A 85 15.97 21.34 -5.99
C ASP A 85 14.48 21.32 -6.37
N PRO A 86 13.59 22.09 -5.69
CA PRO A 86 12.15 22.11 -5.98
C PRO A 86 11.78 22.69 -7.35
N SER A 87 12.75 23.22 -8.12
CA SER A 87 12.48 23.88 -9.40
C SER A 87 12.48 22.97 -10.64
N ALA A 88 12.64 21.65 -10.48
CA ALA A 88 12.76 20.72 -11.60
C ALA A 88 11.51 19.86 -11.93
N VAL A 89 10.37 20.04 -11.26
CA VAL A 89 9.22 19.12 -11.41
C VAL A 89 8.26 19.48 -12.57
N GLU A 90 8.63 20.41 -13.44
CA GLU A 90 7.78 20.78 -14.58
C GLU A 90 8.55 20.71 -15.90
N GLN A 91 8.97 19.49 -16.27
CA GLN A 91 9.36 19.17 -17.65
C GLN A 91 8.66 17.89 -18.08
N ALA A 92 8.06 17.96 -19.27
CA ALA A 92 7.20 16.96 -19.87
C ALA A 92 7.72 15.53 -19.70
N THR A 93 6.82 14.62 -19.29
CA THR A 93 7.03 13.18 -19.19
C THR A 93 7.32 12.58 -20.56
N GLU A 94 8.59 12.63 -20.98
CA GLU A 94 9.06 11.92 -22.16
C GLU A 94 8.93 10.41 -21.90
N ALA A 95 8.23 9.73 -22.81
CA ALA A 95 8.06 8.29 -22.83
C ALA A 95 9.41 7.56 -22.72
N ASP A 96 9.64 6.90 -21.60
CA ASP A 96 10.90 6.25 -21.24
C ASP A 96 10.68 4.84 -20.68
N VAL A 97 11.74 4.25 -20.15
CA VAL A 97 11.70 2.89 -19.59
C VAL A 97 10.92 2.76 -18.28
N PHE A 98 10.69 3.87 -17.58
CA PHE A 98 10.00 3.92 -16.29
C PHE A 98 8.51 4.26 -16.44
N SER A 99 8.13 4.85 -17.56
CA SER A 99 6.74 5.15 -17.98
C SER A 99 6.21 4.15 -19.03
N GLY A 100 6.89 3.01 -19.21
CA GLY A 100 6.49 2.00 -20.20
C GLY A 100 6.44 2.55 -21.63
N ARG A 101 7.27 3.55 -21.95
CA ARG A 101 7.33 4.24 -23.24
C ARG A 101 6.00 4.84 -23.67
N ARG A 102 5.19 5.29 -22.71
CA ARG A 102 3.93 6.00 -22.95
C ARG A 102 3.87 7.25 -22.07
N ALA A 103 3.37 8.35 -22.64
CA ALA A 103 3.03 9.52 -21.83
C ALA A 103 1.95 9.13 -20.80
N TYR A 104 2.13 9.55 -19.55
CA TYR A 104 1.17 9.27 -18.48
C TYR A 104 -0.23 9.77 -18.85
N SER A 105 -1.23 8.90 -18.68
CA SER A 105 -2.65 9.24 -18.85
C SER A 105 -3.44 8.80 -17.60
N PRO A 106 -3.89 9.76 -16.78
CA PRO A 106 -4.72 9.45 -15.62
C PRO A 106 -6.07 8.82 -16.04
N GLU A 107 -6.62 9.16 -17.20
CA GLU A 107 -7.87 8.57 -17.71
C GLU A 107 -7.71 7.06 -17.99
N ARG A 108 -6.54 6.65 -18.49
CA ARG A 108 -6.23 5.25 -18.77
C ARG A 108 -5.98 4.48 -17.47
N LEU A 109 -5.25 5.06 -16.53
CA LEU A 109 -5.07 4.45 -15.20
C LEU A 109 -6.41 4.32 -14.47
N ALA A 110 -7.28 5.34 -14.56
CA ALA A 110 -8.63 5.31 -14.01
C ALA A 110 -9.50 4.20 -14.65
N ALA A 111 -9.43 4.04 -15.98
CA ALA A 111 -10.13 2.95 -16.66
C ALA A 111 -9.67 1.56 -16.17
N MET A 112 -8.37 1.37 -15.91
CA MET A 112 -7.85 0.14 -15.31
C MET A 112 -8.37 -0.08 -13.88
N ILE A 113 -8.38 0.97 -13.04
CA ILE A 113 -8.91 0.91 -11.68
C ILE A 113 -10.39 0.51 -11.69
N ARG A 114 -11.22 1.19 -12.48
CA ARG A 114 -12.65 0.89 -12.60
C ARG A 114 -12.87 -0.55 -13.08
N TYR A 115 -12.09 -1.00 -14.06
CA TYR A 115 -12.16 -2.38 -14.56
C TYR A 115 -11.96 -3.39 -13.43
N PHE A 116 -10.86 -3.28 -12.68
CA PHE A 116 -10.54 -4.22 -11.61
C PHE A 116 -11.53 -4.13 -10.45
N ALA A 117 -11.96 -2.92 -10.07
CA ALA A 117 -12.96 -2.72 -9.03
C ALA A 117 -14.33 -3.32 -9.39
N ALA A 118 -14.71 -3.31 -10.66
CA ALA A 118 -15.99 -3.85 -11.12
C ALA A 118 -16.00 -5.38 -11.26
N HIS A 119 -14.89 -5.97 -11.69
CA HIS A 119 -14.84 -7.39 -12.05
C HIS A 119 -14.13 -8.25 -11.00
N GLY A 120 -13.41 -7.60 -10.09
CA GLY A 120 -12.59 -8.25 -9.08
C GLY A 120 -13.31 -8.61 -7.80
N LYS A 121 -12.81 -9.65 -7.12
CA LYS A 121 -13.23 -9.99 -5.76
C LYS A 121 -12.28 -9.36 -4.74
N GLU A 122 -12.86 -8.80 -3.68
CA GLU A 122 -12.12 -8.30 -2.51
C GLU A 122 -11.01 -7.32 -2.92
N MET A 123 -11.40 -6.29 -3.68
CA MET A 123 -10.46 -5.32 -4.24
C MET A 123 -10.11 -4.24 -3.23
N TYR A 124 -9.07 -4.50 -2.45
CA TYR A 124 -8.44 -3.50 -1.59
C TYR A 124 -7.42 -2.67 -2.37
N ARG A 125 -7.12 -1.45 -1.90
CA ARG A 125 -6.14 -0.53 -2.51
C ARG A 125 -4.80 -1.22 -2.81
N THR A 126 -4.28 -1.98 -1.85
CA THR A 126 -3.02 -2.72 -2.01
C THR A 126 -3.07 -3.74 -3.14
N LYS A 127 -4.16 -4.51 -3.24
CA LYS A 127 -4.36 -5.49 -4.32
C LYS A 127 -4.50 -4.81 -5.68
N LEU A 128 -5.30 -3.73 -5.76
CA LEU A 128 -5.45 -2.95 -6.99
C LEU A 128 -4.11 -2.43 -7.50
N ASN A 129 -3.27 -1.85 -6.63
CA ASN A 129 -1.93 -1.39 -7.03
C ASN A 129 -1.09 -2.49 -7.68
N LYS A 130 -1.20 -3.74 -7.21
CA LYS A 130 -0.50 -4.88 -7.82
C LYS A 130 -1.09 -5.28 -9.17
N LEU A 131 -2.41 -5.31 -9.30
CA LEU A 131 -3.05 -5.62 -10.57
C LEU A 131 -2.73 -4.57 -11.64
N LEU A 132 -2.70 -3.28 -11.28
CA LEU A 132 -2.26 -2.19 -12.15
C LEU A 132 -0.82 -2.43 -12.62
N PHE A 133 0.10 -2.68 -11.69
CA PHE A 133 1.50 -2.99 -11.99
C PHE A 133 1.66 -4.18 -12.93
N TYR A 134 1.00 -5.31 -12.66
CA TYR A 134 1.08 -6.49 -13.52
C TYR A 134 0.51 -6.22 -14.91
N ALA A 135 -0.59 -5.49 -15.03
CA ALA A 135 -1.18 -5.15 -16.32
C ALA A 135 -0.24 -4.28 -17.16
N ASP A 136 0.32 -3.23 -16.57
CA ASP A 136 1.24 -2.34 -17.27
C ASP A 136 2.51 -3.06 -17.74
N LEU A 137 3.17 -3.81 -16.86
CA LEU A 137 4.43 -4.48 -17.19
C LEU A 137 4.24 -5.66 -18.14
N ARG A 138 3.16 -6.42 -18.01
CA ARG A 138 2.87 -7.53 -18.92
C ARG A 138 2.52 -7.01 -20.31
N PHE A 139 1.69 -5.96 -20.40
CA PHE A 139 1.35 -5.35 -21.68
C PHE A 139 2.60 -4.77 -22.36
N TYR A 140 3.48 -4.09 -21.61
CA TYR A 140 4.77 -3.61 -22.12
C TYR A 140 5.66 -4.73 -22.64
N THR A 141 5.74 -5.86 -21.94
CA THR A 141 6.56 -7.00 -22.36
C THR A 141 6.11 -7.58 -23.70
N GLN A 142 4.80 -7.56 -23.96
CA GLN A 142 4.22 -8.09 -25.19
C GLN A 142 4.26 -7.08 -26.35
N ASN A 143 4.14 -5.78 -26.07
CA ASN A 143 3.87 -4.75 -27.09
C ASN A 143 4.94 -3.66 -27.20
N GLY A 144 5.92 -3.62 -26.29
CA GLY A 144 6.94 -2.58 -26.22
C GLY A 144 6.43 -1.23 -25.68
N VAL A 145 5.17 -1.16 -25.24
CA VAL A 145 4.52 0.01 -24.65
C VAL A 145 3.56 -0.43 -23.54
N GLY A 146 3.52 0.32 -22.42
CA GLY A 146 2.61 0.08 -21.30
C GLY A 146 1.18 0.51 -21.61
N ILE A 147 0.28 0.33 -20.64
CA ILE A 147 -1.12 0.74 -20.74
C ILE A 147 -1.25 2.19 -20.28
N SER A 148 -0.90 2.52 -19.04
CA SER A 148 -1.25 3.81 -18.45
C SER A 148 -0.18 4.90 -18.66
N GLY A 149 1.08 4.49 -18.82
CA GLY A 149 2.23 5.40 -18.75
C GLY A 149 2.59 5.81 -17.32
N ALA A 150 2.02 5.18 -16.30
CA ALA A 150 2.30 5.47 -14.91
C ALA A 150 3.70 4.97 -14.50
N THR A 151 4.44 5.80 -13.77
CA THR A 151 5.69 5.38 -13.14
C THR A 151 5.37 4.59 -11.87
N TYR A 152 5.90 3.37 -11.74
CA TYR A 152 5.73 2.56 -10.53
C TYR A 152 6.92 2.72 -9.59
N VAL A 153 6.67 2.96 -8.31
CA VAL A 153 7.70 3.13 -7.28
C VAL A 153 7.75 1.89 -6.38
N ASN A 154 8.97 1.46 -6.02
CA ASN A 154 9.15 0.40 -5.04
C ASN A 154 8.83 0.90 -3.62
N LEU A 155 7.65 0.54 -3.09
CA LEU A 155 7.21 0.89 -1.73
C LEU A 155 7.10 -0.35 -0.82
N PRO A 156 6.96 -0.19 0.52
CA PRO A 156 7.03 -1.31 1.47
C PRO A 156 6.08 -2.48 1.19
N TYR A 157 4.89 -2.22 0.65
CA TYR A 157 3.92 -3.26 0.28
C TYR A 157 3.96 -3.65 -1.19
N GLY A 158 5.03 -3.31 -1.90
CA GLY A 158 5.23 -3.60 -3.31
C GLY A 158 5.09 -2.38 -4.22
N PRO A 159 5.06 -2.59 -5.54
CA PRO A 159 4.97 -1.51 -6.50
C PRO A 159 3.65 -0.74 -6.36
N VAL A 160 3.74 0.60 -6.48
CA VAL A 160 2.59 1.52 -6.47
C VAL A 160 2.81 2.56 -7.58
N ALA A 161 1.77 2.84 -8.36
CA ALA A 161 1.82 3.86 -9.39
C ALA A 161 1.87 5.26 -8.74
N ASP A 162 2.74 6.13 -9.23
CA ASP A 162 2.83 7.51 -8.78
C ASP A 162 1.50 8.26 -9.01
N GLY A 163 1.09 9.08 -8.04
CA GLY A 163 -0.19 9.81 -8.06
C GLY A 163 -1.46 8.95 -7.95
N VAL A 164 -1.37 7.62 -7.90
CA VAL A 164 -2.55 6.74 -7.88
C VAL A 164 -3.42 6.94 -6.63
N THR A 165 -2.81 7.36 -5.51
CA THR A 165 -3.55 7.58 -4.27
C THR A 165 -4.62 8.66 -4.43
N THR A 166 -4.25 9.80 -5.01
CA THR A 166 -5.16 10.89 -5.32
C THR A 166 -6.21 10.46 -6.34
N LEU A 167 -5.81 9.67 -7.35
CA LEU A 167 -6.75 9.18 -8.36
C LEU A 167 -7.83 8.25 -7.78
N PHE A 168 -7.48 7.37 -6.83
CA PHE A 168 -8.48 6.58 -6.11
C PHE A 168 -9.49 7.47 -5.38
N ASP A 169 -9.00 8.50 -4.70
CA ASP A 169 -9.85 9.39 -3.91
C ASP A 169 -10.78 10.21 -4.82
N ASP A 170 -10.28 10.67 -5.97
CA ASP A 170 -11.06 11.38 -6.99
C ASP A 170 -12.17 10.48 -7.58
N LEU A 171 -11.86 9.22 -7.87
CA LEU A 171 -12.85 8.26 -8.38
C LEU A 171 -13.95 7.94 -7.37
N VAL A 172 -13.60 7.89 -6.07
CA VAL A 172 -14.56 7.71 -4.99
C VAL A 172 -15.43 8.97 -4.83
N ALA A 173 -14.82 10.16 -4.87
CA ALA A 173 -15.54 11.43 -4.79
C ALA A 173 -16.50 11.64 -5.97
N ALA A 174 -16.12 11.17 -7.17
CA ALA A 174 -16.96 11.19 -8.37
C ALA A 174 -18.08 10.13 -8.36
N GLY A 175 -18.06 9.19 -7.42
CA GLY A 175 -19.02 8.08 -7.36
C GLY A 175 -18.82 7.02 -8.44
N GLU A 176 -17.69 7.04 -9.14
CA GLU A 176 -17.33 6.03 -10.16
C GLU A 176 -16.86 4.71 -9.51
N VAL A 177 -16.31 4.81 -8.31
CA VAL A 177 -15.95 3.66 -7.47
C VAL A 177 -16.49 3.90 -6.05
N SER A 178 -16.98 2.85 -5.41
CA SER A 178 -17.53 2.89 -4.06
C SER A 178 -16.67 2.06 -3.10
N ILE A 179 -16.70 2.44 -1.82
CA ILE A 179 -16.10 1.66 -0.73
C ILE A 179 -17.25 0.99 0.06
N ILE A 180 -17.36 -0.33 0.00
CA ILE A 180 -18.53 -1.08 0.51
C ILE A 180 -18.32 -1.76 1.88
N GLU A 181 -17.08 -1.97 2.30
CA GLU A 181 -16.75 -2.56 3.60
C GLU A 181 -15.47 -1.90 4.12
N GLU A 182 -15.58 -1.05 5.14
CA GLU A 182 -14.45 -0.39 5.79
C GLU A 182 -14.19 -1.06 7.13
N ILE A 183 -13.13 -1.85 7.20
CA ILE A 183 -12.64 -2.46 8.45
C ILE A 183 -11.31 -1.79 8.75
N GLU A 184 -11.22 -1.10 9.89
CA GLU A 184 -9.98 -0.46 10.37
C GLU A 184 -9.32 0.47 9.32
N GLY A 185 -10.11 1.13 8.47
CA GLY A 185 -9.62 2.06 7.43
C GLY A 185 -9.26 1.41 6.09
N SER A 186 -9.35 0.08 5.98
CA SER A 186 -9.16 -0.65 4.72
C SER A 186 -10.51 -0.94 4.06
N GLY A 187 -10.80 -0.14 3.03
CA GLY A 187 -12.01 -0.21 2.23
C GLY A 187 -11.93 -1.16 1.04
N ARG A 188 -12.97 -1.97 0.82
CA ARG A 188 -13.15 -2.68 -0.45
C ARG A 188 -13.71 -1.78 -1.53
N PHE A 189 -12.96 -1.58 -2.60
CA PHE A 189 -13.36 -0.87 -3.80
C PHE A 189 -14.27 -1.76 -4.65
N ALA A 190 -15.40 -1.18 -5.08
CA ALA A 190 -16.34 -1.81 -6.00
C ALA A 190 -16.87 -0.78 -7.00
N ALA A 191 -17.07 -1.20 -8.23
CA ALA A 191 -17.70 -0.38 -9.27
C ALA A 191 -18.82 -1.17 -9.95
N ASP A 192 -19.81 -0.48 -10.51
CA ASP A 192 -20.85 -1.11 -11.31
C ASP A 192 -20.27 -1.50 -12.68
N ALA A 193 -20.24 -2.81 -12.97
CA ALA A 193 -19.66 -3.35 -14.20
C ALA A 193 -20.35 -2.83 -15.47
N ASP A 194 -21.65 -2.52 -15.41
CA ASP A 194 -22.39 -1.99 -16.56
C ASP A 194 -22.10 -0.50 -16.80
N ALA A 195 -21.48 0.19 -15.85
CA ALA A 195 -21.19 1.63 -15.89
C ALA A 195 -19.71 1.97 -16.11
N VAL A 196 -18.80 0.98 -16.17
CA VAL A 196 -17.37 1.24 -16.32
C VAL A 196 -17.04 1.75 -17.72
N ASP A 197 -16.56 2.99 -17.81
CA ASP A 197 -15.98 3.53 -19.03
C ASP A 197 -14.54 3.03 -19.25
N LEU A 198 -14.37 2.21 -20.28
CA LEU A 198 -13.09 1.71 -20.80
C LEU A 198 -12.70 2.36 -22.13
N GLY A 199 -13.42 3.39 -22.61
CA GLY A 199 -13.18 4.08 -23.87
C GLY A 199 -11.74 4.53 -24.12
N PRO A 200 -10.96 4.93 -23.09
CA PRO A 200 -9.54 5.24 -23.26
C PRO A 200 -8.65 4.04 -23.62
N LEU A 201 -9.13 2.79 -23.47
CA LEU A 201 -8.36 1.56 -23.66
C LEU A 201 -8.73 0.84 -24.97
N SER A 202 -7.74 0.24 -25.62
CA SER A 202 -7.94 -0.63 -26.79
C SER A 202 -8.43 -2.03 -26.37
N SER A 203 -8.96 -2.79 -27.33
CA SER A 203 -9.41 -4.16 -27.08
C SER A 203 -8.30 -5.10 -26.58
N ASP A 204 -7.05 -4.87 -26.99
CA ASP A 204 -5.91 -5.68 -26.55
C ASP A 204 -5.51 -5.32 -25.11
N GLU A 205 -5.58 -4.06 -24.74
CA GLU A 205 -5.33 -3.58 -23.38
C GLU A 205 -6.39 -4.12 -22.41
N ILE A 206 -7.67 -4.08 -22.81
CA ILE A 206 -8.77 -4.67 -22.03
C ILE A 206 -8.58 -6.19 -21.86
N ARG A 207 -8.11 -6.89 -22.91
CA ARG A 207 -7.81 -8.32 -22.83
C ARG A 207 -6.68 -8.61 -21.85
N GLU A 208 -5.68 -7.74 -21.76
CA GLU A 208 -4.62 -7.89 -20.76
C GLU A 208 -5.15 -7.68 -19.34
N LEU A 209 -6.05 -6.70 -19.11
CA LEU A 209 -6.71 -6.55 -17.80
C LEU A 209 -7.49 -7.81 -17.40
N TYR A 210 -8.22 -8.41 -18.35
CA TYR A 210 -8.88 -9.69 -18.14
C TYR A 210 -7.88 -10.80 -17.76
N ALA A 211 -6.78 -10.94 -18.51
CA ALA A 211 -5.77 -11.98 -18.27
C ALA A 211 -5.01 -11.79 -16.94
N VAL A 212 -4.85 -10.55 -16.49
CA VAL A 212 -4.30 -10.21 -15.17
C VAL A 212 -5.29 -10.58 -14.08
N LEU A 213 -6.57 -10.24 -14.27
CA LEU A 213 -7.61 -10.54 -13.30
C LEU A 213 -7.87 -12.05 -13.17
N GLU A 214 -7.93 -12.79 -14.27
CA GLU A 214 -8.05 -14.26 -14.27
C GLU A 214 -6.93 -14.91 -13.46
N ARG A 215 -5.73 -14.33 -13.54
CA ARG A 215 -4.54 -14.93 -12.97
C ARG A 215 -4.28 -14.55 -11.51
N TYR A 216 -4.47 -13.29 -11.16
CA TYR A 216 -4.10 -12.75 -9.85
C TYR A 216 -5.32 -12.28 -9.05
N GLY A 217 -6.50 -12.21 -9.67
CA GLY A 217 -7.71 -11.65 -9.08
C GLY A 217 -8.29 -12.47 -7.93
N ASP A 218 -8.04 -13.78 -7.87
CA ASP A 218 -8.47 -14.64 -6.76
C ASP A 218 -7.41 -14.74 -5.63
N LEU A 219 -6.22 -14.14 -5.79
CA LEU A 219 -5.23 -14.07 -4.71
C LEU A 219 -5.73 -13.13 -3.61
N THR A 220 -5.45 -13.50 -2.36
CA THR A 220 -5.62 -12.60 -1.21
C THR A 220 -4.64 -11.43 -1.29
N THR A 221 -4.92 -10.35 -0.55
CA THR A 221 -4.00 -9.20 -0.44
C THR A 221 -2.61 -9.63 0.02
N LYS A 222 -2.54 -10.57 0.97
CA LYS A 222 -1.27 -11.11 1.44
C LYS A 222 -0.51 -11.87 0.34
N GLU A 223 -1.18 -12.78 -0.35
CA GLU A 223 -0.54 -13.59 -1.40
C GLU A 223 -0.02 -12.74 -2.56
N ILE A 224 -0.75 -11.71 -2.98
CA ILE A 224 -0.30 -10.84 -4.08
C ILE A 224 0.83 -9.89 -3.66
N VAL A 225 0.87 -9.47 -2.38
CA VAL A 225 2.00 -8.72 -1.80
C VAL A 225 3.23 -9.61 -1.78
N ASP A 226 3.12 -10.81 -1.19
CA ASP A 226 4.20 -11.79 -1.11
C ASP A 226 4.74 -12.12 -2.52
N LEU A 227 3.86 -12.34 -3.50
CA LEU A 227 4.24 -12.55 -4.91
C LEU A 227 5.01 -11.34 -5.47
N SER A 228 4.50 -10.11 -5.27
CA SER A 228 5.16 -8.91 -5.79
C SER A 228 6.53 -8.67 -5.19
N HIS A 229 6.74 -9.04 -3.92
CA HIS A 229 8.05 -8.97 -3.25
C HIS A 229 9.03 -10.02 -3.77
N GLU A 230 8.51 -11.09 -4.37
CA GLU A 230 9.34 -12.10 -5.01
C GLU A 230 9.81 -11.71 -6.42
N GLU A 231 9.17 -10.73 -7.04
CA GLU A 231 9.48 -10.28 -8.40
C GLU A 231 10.83 -9.59 -8.50
N MET A 232 11.52 -9.80 -9.63
CA MET A 232 12.81 -9.15 -9.87
C MET A 232 12.68 -7.62 -9.89
N ALA A 233 11.55 -7.13 -10.40
CA ALA A 233 11.20 -5.71 -10.42
C ALA A 233 11.27 -5.07 -9.04
N TYR A 234 10.80 -5.78 -8.01
CA TYR A 234 10.81 -5.32 -6.63
C TYR A 234 12.18 -5.53 -5.99
N LYS A 235 12.75 -6.74 -6.10
CA LYS A 235 14.01 -7.10 -5.43
C LYS A 235 15.22 -6.28 -5.86
N TYR A 236 15.26 -5.85 -7.12
CA TYR A 236 16.42 -5.18 -7.72
C TYR A 236 16.21 -3.68 -7.97
N THR A 237 15.06 -3.14 -7.54
CA THR A 237 14.84 -1.69 -7.47
C THR A 237 15.02 -1.27 -6.02
N ARG A 238 15.69 -0.14 -5.75
CA ARG A 238 15.85 0.31 -4.36
C ARG A 238 14.50 0.82 -3.81
N PRO A 239 14.24 0.71 -2.51
CA PRO A 239 13.05 1.33 -1.92
C PRO A 239 12.97 2.82 -2.24
N GLY A 240 11.80 3.30 -2.64
CA GLY A 240 11.54 4.68 -3.04
C GLY A 240 11.91 5.03 -4.48
N GLU A 241 12.56 4.13 -5.23
CA GLU A 241 12.98 4.39 -6.61
C GLU A 241 11.96 3.89 -7.65
N PRO A 242 11.94 4.48 -8.86
CA PRO A 242 11.10 4.03 -9.96
C PRO A 242 11.55 2.67 -10.49
N ILE A 243 10.57 1.84 -10.83
CA ILE A 243 10.74 0.49 -11.36
C ILE A 243 10.71 0.54 -12.88
N ALA A 244 11.76 0.02 -13.51
CA ALA A 244 11.84 -0.08 -14.96
C ALA A 244 10.87 -1.13 -15.50
N TYR A 245 10.10 -0.79 -16.54
CA TYR A 245 9.15 -1.70 -17.16
C TYR A 245 9.83 -2.93 -17.81
N GLU A 246 11.13 -2.86 -18.13
CA GLU A 246 11.91 -3.99 -18.66
C GLU A 246 11.96 -5.18 -17.71
N TYR A 247 11.67 -5.00 -16.42
CA TYR A 247 11.52 -6.12 -15.50
C TYR A 247 10.32 -7.01 -15.82
N GLY A 248 9.37 -6.52 -16.64
CA GLY A 248 8.19 -7.27 -17.08
C GLY A 248 8.51 -8.65 -17.68
N LYS A 249 9.64 -8.77 -18.40
CA LYS A 249 10.10 -10.06 -18.98
C LYS A 249 10.52 -11.12 -17.96
N PHE A 250 10.68 -10.73 -16.70
CA PHE A 250 11.06 -11.60 -15.60
C PHE A 250 9.91 -11.87 -14.62
N LEU A 251 8.71 -11.32 -14.88
CA LEU A 251 7.55 -11.58 -14.06
C LEU A 251 7.28 -13.09 -13.98
N LYS A 252 6.99 -13.59 -12.78
CA LYS A 252 6.74 -15.02 -12.60
C LYS A 252 5.52 -15.43 -13.41
N GLN A 253 5.61 -16.59 -14.08
CA GLN A 253 4.53 -17.20 -14.90
C GLN A 253 3.68 -18.22 -14.14
#